data_AF-A0A8C7HZ66-F1
#
_entry.id   AF-A0A8C7HZ66-F1
#
_cell.length_a   1.000
_cell.length_b   1.000
_cell.length_c   1.000
_cell.angle_alpha   90.00
_cell.angle_beta   90.00
_cell.angle_gamma   90.00
#
_symmetry.space_group_name_H-M   'P 1'
#
loop_
_entity.id
_entity.type
_entity.pdbx_description
1 polymer ?
#
loop_
_entity_poly.entity_id
_entity_poly.type
_entity_poly.pdbx_seq_one_letter_code
_entity_poly.pdbx_strand_id
1 'polypeptide(L)'
;MKCFNHYGGYLCLPRSASVIPAPDPPSQPGTNLESTAREPFNPCPLGYEPQGDSCVDVNECERDEHDCQPSQQCINTPGAFTCQCPEGYRKVGTECIDIDECRYRYCQHRCVNVPGSFSCQCEPGFQLAGNNRSCIDVNECDMGAPCQQRCYNTYGTFLCRCDQGYELGPDGFACNDIDECSYSSYLCQFQCVNEPGKFSCQCPEGYQLLGTRLCQDINECETGEHQCTEGQTCVNIHGASQCVDTNRCQSPYVQVSDNRCVCPVTKPACRDLPFSIVQRYMSITSERSVPSDIFQIQATSVYPGAYNTFRIRSGDHDGDFYIRVSTAIV
;
A
#
# COMPACT_ATOMS: atom_id res chain seq x y z
N MET A 1 -53.69 33.18 46.95
CA MET A 1 -52.26 33.14 46.60
C MET A 1 -51.96 34.31 45.69
N LYS A 2 -50.88 35.05 45.95
CA LYS A 2 -50.26 35.96 44.98
C LYS A 2 -48.86 35.39 44.71
N CYS A 3 -48.50 35.20 43.45
CA CYS A 3 -47.17 34.72 43.05
C CYS A 3 -46.50 35.80 42.19
N PHE A 4 -45.18 35.91 42.30
CA PHE A 4 -44.38 36.88 41.55
C PHE A 4 -43.29 36.14 40.74
N ASN A 5 -42.97 36.67 39.56
CA ASN A 5 -41.96 36.11 38.65
C ASN A 5 -40.59 36.74 38.92
N HIS A 6 -39.57 35.93 39.17
CA HIS A 6 -38.20 36.38 39.36
C HIS A 6 -37.24 35.39 38.66
N TYR A 7 -36.50 35.88 37.65
CA TYR A 7 -35.44 35.20 36.89
C TYR A 7 -35.54 33.66 36.81
N GLY A 8 -36.56 33.18 36.08
CA GLY A 8 -36.65 31.80 35.61
C GLY A 8 -37.47 30.83 36.48
N GLY A 9 -38.12 31.29 37.56
CA GLY A 9 -39.05 30.48 38.35
C GLY A 9 -40.12 31.30 39.09
N TYR A 10 -41.20 30.64 39.53
CA TYR A 10 -42.29 31.26 40.31
C TYR A 10 -42.12 30.94 41.80
N LEU A 11 -42.16 31.97 42.66
CA LEU A 11 -42.22 31.82 44.12
C LEU A 11 -43.65 32.11 44.60
N CYS A 12 -44.23 31.18 45.36
CA CYS A 12 -45.57 31.31 45.95
C CYS A 12 -45.50 31.09 47.47
N LEU A 13 -46.07 32.01 48.25
CA LEU A 13 -46.17 31.91 49.72
C LEU A 13 -47.58 31.45 50.16
N PRO A 14 -47.70 30.58 51.19
CA PRO A 14 -48.98 30.13 51.72
C PRO A 14 -49.68 31.20 52.59
N ARG A 15 -51.01 31.17 52.61
CA ARG A 15 -51.86 32.06 53.42
C ARG A 15 -52.14 31.41 54.78
N SER A 16 -51.65 32.06 55.84
CA SER A 16 -52.19 32.14 57.21
C SER A 16 -52.44 30.86 58.03
N ALA A 17 -51.75 30.75 59.18
CA ALA A 17 -52.34 30.27 60.42
C ALA A 17 -51.86 31.14 61.61
N SER A 18 -52.85 31.51 62.40
CA SER A 18 -52.98 32.48 63.49
C SER A 18 -51.91 32.52 64.59
N VAL A 19 -51.59 33.75 65.01
CA VAL A 19 -50.84 34.12 66.22
C VAL A 19 -51.75 33.98 67.45
N ILE A 20 -51.28 33.29 68.50
CA ILE A 20 -51.87 33.31 69.86
C ILE A 20 -50.90 34.09 70.76
N PRO A 21 -51.33 35.10 71.53
CA PRO A 21 -50.44 35.87 72.40
C PRO A 21 -50.20 35.16 73.75
N ALA A 22 -48.97 35.21 74.24
CA ALA A 22 -48.61 34.83 75.61
C ALA A 22 -49.00 35.95 76.61
N PRO A 23 -49.33 35.62 77.87
CA PRO A 23 -49.82 36.59 78.86
C PRO A 23 -48.68 37.41 79.50
N ASP A 24 -49.00 38.67 79.85
CA ASP A 24 -48.13 39.61 80.56
C ASP A 24 -47.73 39.12 81.97
N PRO A 25 -46.49 39.36 82.43
CA PRO A 25 -46.12 39.25 83.84
C PRO A 25 -46.38 40.55 84.62
N PRO A 26 -46.62 40.48 85.94
CA PRO A 26 -47.05 41.62 86.73
C PRO A 26 -45.91 42.57 87.10
N SER A 27 -46.25 43.84 87.19
CA SER A 27 -45.44 44.94 87.70
C SER A 27 -45.32 44.89 89.23
N GLN A 28 -44.14 45.27 89.77
CA GLN A 28 -43.96 46.00 91.04
C GLN A 28 -42.55 46.64 91.14
N PRO A 29 -42.38 47.67 91.99
CA PRO A 29 -41.61 48.87 91.64
C PRO A 29 -40.19 48.92 92.23
N GLY A 30 -39.40 49.84 91.69
CA GLY A 30 -37.97 49.98 91.97
C GLY A 30 -37.59 50.60 93.32
N THR A 31 -36.32 50.43 93.65
CA THR A 31 -35.54 51.34 94.50
C THR A 31 -34.12 51.45 93.93
N ASN A 32 -33.64 52.69 93.84
CA ASN A 32 -32.27 53.08 93.49
C ASN A 32 -31.29 52.62 94.58
N LEU A 33 -30.08 52.19 94.20
CA LEU A 33 -28.81 52.70 94.74
C LEU A 33 -27.59 52.03 94.07
N GLU A 34 -26.67 52.91 93.68
CA GLU A 34 -25.21 52.74 93.59
C GLU A 34 -24.56 52.10 92.37
N SER A 35 -23.72 52.93 91.74
CA SER A 35 -22.70 52.57 90.78
C SER A 35 -21.59 51.72 91.43
N THR A 36 -21.31 50.57 90.85
CA THR A 36 -19.99 49.92 90.93
C THR A 36 -19.64 49.34 89.58
N ALA A 37 -18.46 49.71 89.08
CA ALA A 37 -17.89 49.23 87.83
C ALA A 37 -17.38 47.79 87.93
N ARG A 38 -17.81 46.93 86.98
CA ARG A 38 -17.19 45.72 86.39
C ARG A 38 -18.33 44.96 85.68
N GLU A 39 -18.33 44.75 84.37
CA GLU A 39 -17.45 43.84 83.61
C GLU A 39 -17.48 44.24 82.11
N PRO A 40 -16.36 44.31 81.37
CA PRO A 40 -16.37 44.30 79.93
C PRO A 40 -16.25 42.84 79.45
N PHE A 41 -17.23 41.99 79.74
CA PHE A 41 -17.35 40.77 78.93
C PHE A 41 -18.10 41.20 77.68
N ASN A 42 -17.35 41.57 76.64
CA ASN A 42 -17.87 41.51 75.28
C ASN A 42 -17.70 40.04 74.88
N PRO A 43 -18.70 39.16 75.11
CA PRO A 43 -18.57 37.77 74.70
C PRO A 43 -18.31 37.77 73.20
N CYS A 44 -17.34 36.96 72.77
CA CYS A 44 -17.07 36.80 71.35
C CYS A 44 -18.37 36.40 70.61
N PRO A 45 -18.57 36.85 69.36
CA PRO A 45 -19.69 36.43 68.55
C PRO A 45 -19.78 34.90 68.46
N LEU A 46 -20.97 34.35 68.19
CA LEU A 46 -21.14 32.91 67.98
C LEU A 46 -20.17 32.40 66.90
N GLY A 47 -19.53 31.26 67.16
CA GLY A 47 -18.47 30.70 66.31
C GLY A 47 -17.07 31.28 66.55
N TYR A 48 -16.89 32.17 67.54
CA TYR A 48 -15.58 32.73 67.90
C TYR A 48 -15.25 32.48 69.37
N GLU A 49 -13.98 32.23 69.66
CA GLU A 49 -13.46 32.06 71.02
C GLU A 49 -12.52 33.22 71.42
N PRO A 50 -12.50 33.61 72.71
CA PRO A 50 -11.67 34.70 73.18
C PRO A 50 -10.20 34.31 73.26
N GLN A 51 -9.33 35.06 72.57
CA GLN A 51 -7.89 34.99 72.68
C GLN A 51 -7.35 36.38 73.08
N GLY A 52 -7.22 36.61 74.39
CA GLY A 52 -6.89 37.93 74.94
C GLY A 52 -8.02 38.94 74.73
N ASP A 53 -7.70 40.11 74.17
CA ASP A 53 -8.66 41.16 73.80
C ASP A 53 -9.26 40.96 72.38
N SER A 54 -8.94 39.84 71.73
CA SER A 54 -9.39 39.53 70.36
C SER A 54 -10.25 38.26 70.32
N CYS A 55 -11.15 38.21 69.35
CA CYS A 55 -11.95 37.02 69.07
C CYS A 55 -11.37 36.30 67.87
N VAL A 56 -11.05 35.03 68.04
CA VAL A 56 -10.52 34.17 66.98
C VAL A 56 -11.60 33.19 66.58
N ASP A 57 -11.69 32.98 65.26
CA ASP A 57 -12.59 32.03 64.66
C ASP A 57 -12.35 30.62 65.19
N VAL A 58 -13.41 29.94 65.62
CA VAL A 58 -13.32 28.55 66.04
C VAL A 58 -13.27 27.71 64.79
N ASN A 59 -12.18 26.98 64.57
CA ASN A 59 -12.09 26.05 63.46
C ASN A 59 -12.80 24.74 63.80
N GLU A 60 -14.08 24.61 63.46
CA GLU A 60 -14.86 23.40 63.76
C GLU A 60 -14.33 22.17 63.02
N CYS A 61 -13.63 22.35 61.88
CA CYS A 61 -13.02 21.28 61.10
C CYS A 61 -11.78 20.67 61.76
N GLU A 62 -10.98 21.46 62.49
CA GLU A 62 -9.82 20.95 63.24
C GLU A 62 -10.21 20.32 64.58
N ARG A 63 -11.36 20.73 65.12
CA ARG A 63 -11.87 20.29 66.42
C ARG A 63 -12.81 19.08 66.32
N ASP A 64 -13.10 18.59 65.12
CA ASP A 64 -14.13 17.57 64.83
C ASP A 64 -15.53 17.96 65.41
N GLU A 65 -15.82 19.27 65.50
CA GLU A 65 -17.07 19.83 66.03
C GLU A 65 -18.05 20.19 64.90
N HIS A 66 -18.21 19.30 63.90
CA HIS A 66 -19.04 19.54 62.71
C HIS A 66 -19.97 18.37 62.36
N ASP A 67 -21.08 18.66 61.69
CA ASP A 67 -22.07 17.65 61.25
C ASP A 67 -21.88 17.20 59.78
N CYS A 68 -20.69 17.42 59.21
CA CYS A 68 -20.39 16.98 57.84
C CYS A 68 -20.44 15.45 57.70
N GLN A 69 -21.01 14.96 56.59
CA GLN A 69 -21.03 13.53 56.30
C GLN A 69 -19.63 13.02 55.93
N PRO A 70 -19.32 11.72 56.11
CA PRO A 70 -18.00 11.17 55.77
C PRO A 70 -17.57 11.34 54.30
N SER A 71 -18.52 11.57 53.39
CA SER A 71 -18.27 11.84 51.97
C SER A 71 -18.07 13.33 51.63
N GLN A 72 -18.16 14.22 52.63
CA GLN A 72 -18.04 15.67 52.48
C GLN A 72 -16.73 16.17 53.11
N GLN A 73 -16.22 17.28 52.58
CA GLN A 73 -15.11 18.02 53.16
C GLN A 73 -15.66 19.17 54.01
N CYS A 74 -15.20 19.25 55.26
CA CYS A 74 -15.45 20.39 56.12
C CYS A 74 -14.56 21.55 55.68
N ILE A 75 -15.15 22.72 55.49
CA ILE A 75 -14.46 23.97 55.18
C ILE A 75 -14.82 24.97 56.25
N ASN A 76 -13.82 25.39 57.02
CA ASN A 76 -13.99 26.41 58.04
C ASN A 76 -14.25 27.77 57.40
N THR A 77 -15.18 28.54 57.96
CA THR A 77 -15.55 29.88 57.50
C THR A 77 -15.65 30.83 58.68
N PRO A 78 -15.46 32.15 58.51
CA PRO A 78 -15.51 33.06 59.65
C PRO A 78 -16.86 33.00 60.40
N GLY A 79 -16.85 32.44 61.61
CA GLY A 79 -17.98 32.26 62.51
C GLY A 79 -18.85 31.03 62.29
N ALA A 80 -18.45 30.09 61.42
CA ALA A 80 -19.18 28.85 61.13
C ALA A 80 -18.36 27.87 60.28
N PHE A 81 -18.91 26.71 59.95
CA PHE A 81 -18.35 25.81 58.93
C PHE A 81 -19.34 25.55 57.78
N THR A 82 -18.82 25.06 56.65
CA THR A 82 -19.61 24.55 55.54
C THR A 82 -19.13 23.18 55.09
N CYS A 83 -20.07 22.29 54.77
CA CYS A 83 -19.76 20.96 54.26
C CYS A 83 -19.98 20.92 52.74
N GLN A 84 -18.90 20.72 52.00
CA GLN A 84 -18.92 20.68 50.54
C GLN A 84 -18.51 19.29 50.02
N CYS A 85 -18.96 18.95 48.83
CA CYS A 85 -18.46 17.74 48.18
C CYS A 85 -17.04 17.98 47.65
N PRO A 86 -16.18 16.95 47.65
CA PRO A 86 -14.89 17.02 46.96
C PRO A 86 -15.03 17.48 45.51
N GLU A 87 -13.96 18.03 44.92
CA GLU A 87 -13.94 18.32 43.48
C GLU A 87 -14.28 17.07 42.67
N GLY A 88 -15.07 17.24 41.60
CA GLY A 88 -15.59 16.13 40.80
C GLY A 88 -16.86 15.46 41.35
N TYR A 89 -17.38 15.91 42.51
CA TYR A 89 -18.62 15.37 43.09
C TYR A 89 -19.71 16.41 43.20
N ARG A 90 -20.96 15.97 43.06
CA ARG A 90 -22.16 16.81 43.28
C ARG A 90 -22.98 16.28 44.45
N LYS A 91 -23.59 17.21 45.19
CA LYS A 91 -24.46 16.88 46.31
C LYS A 91 -25.82 16.39 45.82
N VAL A 92 -26.23 15.20 46.24
CA VAL A 92 -27.60 14.68 46.06
C VAL A 92 -28.12 14.22 47.41
N GLY A 93 -29.09 14.98 47.95
CA GLY A 93 -29.51 14.81 49.34
C GLY A 93 -28.36 15.12 50.30
N THR A 94 -27.97 14.12 51.10
CA THR A 94 -26.86 14.21 52.06
C THR A 94 -25.56 13.61 51.54
N GLU A 95 -25.57 12.92 50.40
CA GLU A 95 -24.41 12.21 49.86
C GLU A 95 -23.74 12.99 48.72
N CYS A 96 -22.43 12.81 48.60
CA CYS A 96 -21.66 13.27 47.46
C CYS A 96 -21.55 12.14 46.45
N ILE A 97 -22.12 12.36 45.27
CA ILE A 97 -22.04 11.41 44.17
C ILE A 97 -21.14 11.95 43.08
N ASP A 98 -20.40 11.04 42.49
CA ASP A 98 -19.47 11.32 41.41
C ASP A 98 -20.18 11.98 40.22
N ILE A 99 -19.54 12.99 39.63
CA ILE A 99 -20.04 13.64 38.42
C ILE A 99 -19.58 12.81 37.24
N ASP A 100 -20.52 12.24 36.49
CA ASP A 100 -20.19 11.51 35.26
C ASP A 100 -19.87 12.49 34.12
N GLU A 101 -18.60 12.91 33.99
CA GLU A 101 -18.19 13.87 32.96
C GLU A 101 -18.30 13.27 31.54
N CYS A 102 -18.32 11.95 31.41
CA CYS A 102 -18.46 11.25 30.13
C CYS A 102 -19.80 11.53 29.45
N ARG A 103 -20.85 11.90 30.21
CA ARG A 103 -22.15 12.33 29.65
C ARG A 103 -22.06 13.60 28.81
N TYR A 104 -21.00 14.37 28.98
CA TYR A 104 -20.82 15.66 28.32
C TYR A 104 -19.80 15.61 27.17
N ARG A 105 -19.40 14.41 26.72
CA ARG A 105 -18.49 14.20 25.56
C ARG A 105 -17.15 14.95 25.68
N TYR A 106 -16.53 14.85 26.87
CA TYR A 106 -15.26 15.51 27.17
C TYR A 106 -14.04 14.91 26.42
N CYS A 107 -14.17 13.69 25.90
CA CYS A 107 -13.14 12.97 25.16
C CYS A 107 -13.48 12.89 23.66
N GLN A 108 -12.44 12.89 22.81
CA GLN A 108 -12.61 12.69 21.36
C GLN A 108 -13.03 11.24 21.02
N HIS A 109 -12.40 10.26 21.66
CA HIS A 109 -12.70 8.83 21.49
C HIS A 109 -13.44 8.30 22.72
N ARG A 110 -12.87 7.33 23.44
CA ARG A 110 -13.53 6.66 24.56
C ARG A 110 -13.34 7.46 25.86
N CYS A 111 -14.41 7.59 26.64
CA CYS A 111 -14.38 8.19 27.97
C CYS A 111 -14.66 7.12 29.03
N VAL A 112 -13.90 7.14 30.12
CA VAL A 112 -14.10 6.29 31.29
C VAL A 112 -14.28 7.19 32.50
N ASN A 113 -15.44 7.07 33.15
CA ASN A 113 -15.73 7.79 34.39
C ASN A 113 -14.97 7.15 35.55
N VAL A 114 -14.27 7.96 36.35
CA VAL A 114 -13.49 7.48 37.51
C VAL A 114 -13.86 8.31 38.75
N PRO A 115 -13.77 7.78 39.97
CA PRO A 115 -14.13 8.56 41.15
C PRO A 115 -13.37 9.91 41.23
N GLY A 116 -14.11 11.02 41.20
CA GLY A 116 -13.62 12.39 41.25
C GLY A 116 -13.14 12.98 39.92
N SER A 117 -13.21 12.23 38.81
CA SER A 117 -12.75 12.71 37.49
C SER A 117 -13.18 11.81 36.32
N PHE A 118 -12.53 11.97 35.17
CA PHE A 118 -12.66 11.11 34.02
C PHE A 118 -11.31 10.84 33.36
N SER A 119 -11.23 9.76 32.60
CA SER A 119 -10.05 9.41 31.80
C SER A 119 -10.45 9.20 30.34
N CYS A 120 -9.75 9.86 29.43
CA CYS A 120 -9.91 9.66 28.00
C CYS A 120 -8.95 8.58 27.49
N GLN A 121 -9.47 7.68 26.64
CA GLN A 121 -8.72 6.62 25.99
C GLN A 121 -8.87 6.74 24.47
N CYS A 122 -7.77 6.52 23.77
CA CYS A 122 -7.75 6.55 22.32
C CYS A 122 -7.92 5.15 21.74
N GLU A 123 -8.65 5.06 20.63
CA GLU A 123 -8.71 3.85 19.80
C GLU A 123 -7.30 3.44 19.31
N PRO A 124 -7.10 2.17 18.90
CA PRO A 124 -5.84 1.71 18.31
C PRO A 124 -5.41 2.58 17.12
N GLY A 125 -4.10 2.82 16.99
CA GLY A 125 -3.55 3.74 15.97
C GLY A 125 -3.53 5.22 16.41
N PHE A 126 -3.93 5.53 17.64
CA PHE A 126 -3.92 6.89 18.17
C PHE A 126 -3.27 6.97 19.55
N GLN A 127 -2.72 8.13 19.86
CA GLN A 127 -2.16 8.43 21.18
C GLN A 127 -2.84 9.67 21.79
N LEU A 128 -2.90 9.71 23.12
CA LEU A 128 -3.53 10.79 23.85
C LEU A 128 -2.66 12.06 23.73
N ALA A 129 -3.26 13.16 23.28
CA ALA A 129 -2.59 14.44 23.18
C ALA A 129 -2.31 15.03 24.57
N GLY A 130 -1.41 16.02 24.65
CA GLY A 130 -1.03 16.66 25.93
C GLY A 130 -2.17 17.38 26.67
N ASN A 131 -3.34 17.52 26.06
CA ASN A 131 -4.56 18.03 26.70
C ASN A 131 -5.39 16.93 27.41
N ASN A 132 -4.92 15.68 27.39
CA ASN A 132 -5.58 14.49 27.94
C ASN A 132 -7.02 14.24 27.47
N ARG A 133 -7.40 14.78 26.30
CA ARG A 133 -8.78 14.73 25.78
C ARG A 133 -8.87 14.37 24.31
N SER A 134 -7.94 14.88 23.53
CA SER A 134 -7.84 14.64 22.10
C SER A 134 -6.94 13.45 21.80
N CYS A 135 -7.22 12.79 20.69
CA CYS A 135 -6.45 11.67 20.19
C CYS A 135 -5.79 12.12 18.89
N ILE A 136 -4.46 12.04 18.86
CA ILE A 136 -3.67 12.33 17.68
C ILE A 136 -3.28 11.01 17.03
N ASP A 137 -3.35 11.01 15.72
CA ASP A 137 -2.94 9.89 14.88
C ASP A 137 -1.47 9.54 15.15
N VAL A 138 -1.20 8.26 15.33
CA VAL A 138 0.16 7.75 15.47
C VAL A 138 0.71 7.54 14.07
N ASN A 139 1.79 8.23 13.73
CA ASN A 139 2.47 7.96 12.47
C ASN A 139 3.37 6.73 12.59
N GLU A 140 2.87 5.56 12.19
CA GLU A 140 3.63 4.31 12.27
C GLU A 140 4.87 4.33 11.35
N CYS A 141 4.86 5.12 10.27
CA CYS A 141 6.01 5.26 9.39
C CYS A 141 7.22 5.92 10.09
N ASP A 142 6.97 6.83 11.04
CA ASP A 142 8.03 7.52 11.79
C ASP A 142 8.53 6.71 13.00
N MET A 143 7.73 5.76 13.51
CA MET A 143 8.06 5.00 14.72
C MET A 143 8.92 3.76 14.50
N GLY A 144 9.07 3.31 13.25
CA GLY A 144 9.88 2.12 12.96
C GLY A 144 9.85 1.59 11.53
N ALA A 145 9.35 2.38 10.56
CA ALA A 145 9.24 2.01 9.14
C ALA A 145 8.77 0.54 8.93
N PRO A 146 7.51 0.22 9.27
CA PRO A 146 6.98 -1.15 9.27
C PRO A 146 6.93 -1.81 7.89
N CYS A 147 7.04 -1.03 6.81
CA CYS A 147 7.01 -1.49 5.44
C CYS A 147 8.42 -1.79 4.92
N GLN A 148 8.57 -2.83 4.10
CA GLN A 148 9.87 -3.14 3.47
C GLN A 148 10.36 -2.03 2.51
N GLN A 149 9.43 -1.34 1.82
CA GLN A 149 9.76 -0.30 0.84
C GLN A 149 9.10 1.04 1.19
N ARG A 150 7.90 1.34 0.67
CA ARG A 150 7.24 2.64 0.91
C ARG A 150 6.13 2.54 1.93
N CYS A 151 6.19 3.39 2.96
CA CYS A 151 5.17 3.55 3.99
C CYS A 151 4.40 4.84 3.79
N TYR A 152 3.07 4.77 3.92
CA TYR A 152 2.18 5.93 3.89
C TYR A 152 1.32 5.92 5.13
N ASN A 153 1.47 6.94 5.96
CA ASN A 153 0.61 7.13 7.11
C ASN A 153 -0.81 7.48 6.67
N THR A 154 -1.79 6.87 7.31
CA THR A 154 -3.21 7.14 7.07
C THR A 154 -3.91 7.35 8.41
N TYR A 155 -5.17 7.78 8.41
CA TYR A 155 -5.84 8.06 9.68
C TYR A 155 -6.20 6.77 10.43
N GLY A 156 -5.57 6.53 11.57
CA GLY A 156 -5.73 5.38 12.47
C GLY A 156 -4.96 4.12 12.06
N THR A 157 -4.15 4.20 11.00
CA THR A 157 -3.36 3.07 10.49
C THR A 157 -2.40 3.55 9.41
N PHE A 158 -1.70 2.64 8.73
CA PHE A 158 -0.80 2.94 7.64
C PHE A 158 -0.98 1.97 6.48
N LEU A 159 -0.42 2.33 5.33
CA LEU A 159 -0.43 1.50 4.13
C LEU A 159 0.99 1.35 3.59
N CYS A 160 1.39 0.11 3.35
CA CYS A 160 2.60 -0.21 2.61
C CYS A 160 2.31 -0.28 1.11
N ARG A 161 3.25 0.23 0.30
CA ARG A 161 3.24 0.03 -1.15
C ARG A 161 4.62 -0.36 -1.63
N CYS A 162 4.62 -1.13 -2.70
CA CYS A 162 5.84 -1.61 -3.32
C CYS A 162 6.24 -0.77 -4.54
N ASP A 163 7.53 -0.80 -4.82
CA ASP A 163 8.19 -0.29 -6.01
C ASP A 163 7.77 -1.06 -7.26
N GLN A 164 7.98 -0.44 -8.41
CA GLN A 164 7.69 -1.08 -9.67
C GLN A 164 8.51 -2.38 -9.79
N GLY A 165 7.87 -3.45 -10.26
CA GLY A 165 8.47 -4.80 -10.29
C GLY A 165 8.29 -5.60 -9.00
N TYR A 166 7.59 -5.06 -7.99
CA TYR A 166 7.29 -5.76 -6.75
C TYR A 166 5.79 -5.78 -6.46
N GLU A 167 5.33 -6.84 -5.80
CA GLU A 167 3.97 -6.99 -5.29
C GLU A 167 3.93 -7.08 -3.76
N LEU A 168 2.84 -6.59 -3.18
CA LEU A 168 2.66 -6.60 -1.73
C LEU A 168 2.34 -8.02 -1.26
N GLY A 169 3.12 -8.51 -0.30
CA GLY A 169 2.94 -9.82 0.31
C GLY A 169 1.62 -9.93 1.08
N PRO A 170 1.20 -11.17 1.42
CA PRO A 170 -0.04 -11.42 2.15
C PRO A 170 -0.02 -10.89 3.59
N ASP A 171 1.17 -10.60 4.13
CA ASP A 171 1.37 -9.93 5.40
C ASP A 171 1.03 -8.43 5.35
N GLY A 172 0.96 -7.85 4.15
CA GLY A 172 0.71 -6.42 3.94
C GLY A 172 1.93 -5.53 4.19
N PHE A 173 3.12 -6.11 4.42
CA PHE A 173 4.34 -5.38 4.79
C PHE A 173 5.52 -5.67 3.86
N ALA A 174 5.68 -6.93 3.46
CA ALA A 174 6.74 -7.36 2.57
C ALA A 174 6.43 -7.00 1.12
N CYS A 175 7.48 -6.70 0.36
CA CYS A 175 7.43 -6.48 -1.08
C CYS A 175 8.21 -7.60 -1.76
N ASN A 176 7.46 -8.50 -2.40
CA ASN A 176 8.01 -9.64 -3.11
C ASN A 176 8.27 -9.26 -4.56
N ASP A 177 9.40 -9.71 -5.07
CA ASP A 177 9.76 -9.52 -6.46
C ASP A 177 8.75 -10.24 -7.37
N ILE A 178 8.29 -9.55 -8.43
CA ILE A 178 7.40 -10.13 -9.41
C ILE A 178 8.26 -10.89 -10.42
N ASP A 179 8.19 -12.22 -10.40
CA ASP A 179 8.89 -13.02 -11.41
C ASP A 179 8.20 -12.92 -12.77
N GLU A 180 8.58 -11.92 -13.58
CA GLU A 180 7.95 -11.69 -14.87
C GLU A 180 8.16 -12.87 -15.83
N CYS A 181 9.29 -13.57 -15.71
CA CYS A 181 9.61 -14.75 -16.51
C CYS A 181 8.62 -15.91 -16.26
N SER A 182 8.05 -16.00 -15.05
CA SER A 182 7.01 -16.98 -14.72
C SER A 182 5.63 -16.63 -15.32
N TYR A 183 5.36 -15.33 -15.54
CA TYR A 183 4.08 -14.86 -16.06
C TYR A 183 3.92 -15.05 -17.57
N SER A 184 5.01 -14.91 -18.34
CA SER A 184 4.96 -15.04 -19.79
C SER A 184 6.27 -15.52 -20.39
N SER A 185 6.20 -16.65 -21.11
CA SER A 185 7.32 -17.20 -21.88
C SER A 185 7.69 -16.37 -23.11
N TYR A 186 6.89 -15.37 -23.49
CA TYR A 186 7.11 -14.54 -24.69
C TYR A 186 7.76 -13.18 -24.39
N LEU A 187 8.23 -12.96 -23.16
CA LEU A 187 8.87 -11.68 -22.77
C LEU A 187 10.20 -11.44 -23.47
N CYS A 188 10.97 -12.50 -23.72
CA CYS A 188 12.27 -12.47 -24.37
C CYS A 188 12.24 -13.34 -25.63
N GLN A 189 13.05 -13.00 -26.64
CA GLN A 189 13.17 -13.84 -27.84
C GLN A 189 13.76 -15.22 -27.52
N PHE A 190 14.68 -15.29 -26.56
CA PHE A 190 15.36 -16.52 -26.16
C PHE A 190 15.20 -16.83 -24.67
N GLN A 191 16.06 -16.29 -23.82
CA GLN A 191 16.06 -16.61 -22.39
C GLN A 191 15.66 -15.40 -21.56
N CYS A 192 14.69 -15.58 -20.67
CA CYS A 192 14.32 -14.61 -19.65
C CYS A 192 15.04 -14.96 -18.35
N VAL A 193 15.56 -13.95 -17.66
CA VAL A 193 16.16 -14.06 -16.33
C VAL A 193 15.49 -13.07 -15.41
N ASN A 194 14.89 -13.59 -14.35
CA ASN A 194 14.25 -12.76 -13.33
C ASN A 194 15.32 -12.11 -12.44
N GLU A 195 15.18 -10.82 -12.17
CA GLU A 195 16.06 -10.03 -11.33
C GLU A 195 15.24 -9.21 -10.33
N PRO A 196 15.81 -8.74 -9.21
CA PRO A 196 15.03 -7.93 -8.27
C PRO A 196 14.52 -6.62 -8.91
N GLY A 197 13.20 -6.49 -9.01
CA GLY A 197 12.43 -5.34 -9.51
C GLY A 197 12.30 -5.27 -11.03
N LYS A 198 12.80 -6.26 -11.77
CA LYS A 198 12.81 -6.29 -13.23
C LYS A 198 13.23 -7.66 -13.76
N PHE A 199 13.09 -7.86 -15.06
CA PHE A 199 13.74 -8.97 -15.75
C PHE A 199 14.78 -8.48 -16.76
N SER A 200 15.70 -9.37 -17.12
CA SER A 200 16.62 -9.20 -18.24
C SER A 200 16.51 -10.34 -19.23
N CYS A 201 16.76 -10.04 -20.51
CA CYS A 201 16.78 -11.04 -21.56
C CYS A 201 18.22 -11.40 -21.91
N GLN A 202 18.51 -12.69 -21.99
CA GLN A 202 19.80 -13.23 -22.39
C GLN A 202 19.72 -13.83 -23.79
N CYS A 203 20.73 -13.50 -24.59
CA CYS A 203 20.88 -14.01 -25.93
C CYS A 203 21.84 -15.21 -25.94
N PRO A 204 21.63 -16.18 -26.85
CA PRO A 204 22.57 -17.26 -27.05
C PRO A 204 23.93 -16.74 -27.55
N GLU A 205 24.95 -17.58 -27.47
CA GLU A 205 26.29 -17.27 -27.98
C GLU A 205 26.23 -16.88 -29.47
N GLY A 206 27.04 -15.89 -29.88
CA GLY A 206 27.01 -15.30 -31.22
C GLY A 206 25.90 -14.27 -31.45
N TYR A 207 25.09 -13.94 -30.43
CA TYR A 207 24.06 -12.92 -30.51
C TYR A 207 24.22 -11.86 -29.42
N GLN A 208 23.87 -10.61 -29.76
CA GLN A 208 23.81 -9.49 -28.84
C GLN A 208 22.37 -9.02 -28.66
N LEU A 209 22.08 -8.44 -27.48
CA LEU A 209 20.75 -7.91 -27.18
C LEU A 209 20.52 -6.61 -27.97
N LEU A 210 19.56 -6.64 -28.89
CA LEU A 210 19.08 -5.47 -29.62
C LEU A 210 17.87 -4.88 -28.90
N GLY A 211 18.08 -3.72 -28.27
CA GLY A 211 17.08 -3.09 -27.41
C GLY A 211 16.97 -3.82 -26.07
N THR A 212 15.78 -4.30 -25.71
CA THR A 212 15.53 -4.93 -24.39
C THR A 212 15.11 -6.39 -24.45
N ARG A 213 14.70 -6.91 -25.61
CA ARG A 213 14.04 -8.23 -25.72
C ARG A 213 14.46 -9.09 -26.91
N LEU A 214 15.07 -8.48 -27.93
CA LEU A 214 15.40 -9.14 -29.18
C LEU A 214 16.90 -9.45 -29.22
N CYS A 215 17.26 -10.53 -29.89
CA CYS A 215 18.62 -10.96 -30.11
C CYS A 215 18.97 -10.75 -31.57
N GLN A 216 20.05 -10.00 -31.80
CA GLN A 216 20.61 -9.76 -33.11
C GLN A 216 21.93 -10.52 -33.24
N ASP A 217 22.07 -11.19 -34.37
CA ASP A 217 23.31 -11.83 -34.79
C ASP A 217 24.50 -10.87 -34.72
N ILE A 218 25.60 -11.29 -34.12
CA ILE A 218 26.86 -10.54 -34.12
C ILE A 218 27.56 -10.84 -35.43
N ASN A 219 27.87 -9.81 -36.22
CA ASN A 219 28.66 -10.01 -37.43
C ASN A 219 30.15 -10.08 -37.08
N GLU A 220 30.69 -11.27 -36.82
CA GLU A 220 32.09 -11.41 -36.40
C GLU A 220 33.08 -11.06 -37.50
N CYS A 221 32.62 -11.05 -38.77
CA CYS A 221 33.41 -10.57 -39.90
C CYS A 221 33.61 -9.05 -39.87
N GLU A 222 32.64 -8.30 -39.33
CA GLU A 222 32.75 -6.85 -39.17
C GLU A 222 33.44 -6.47 -37.86
N THR A 223 33.21 -7.22 -36.77
CA THR A 223 33.87 -6.95 -35.49
C THR A 223 35.35 -7.39 -35.46
N GLY A 224 35.75 -8.28 -36.38
CA GLY A 224 37.09 -8.86 -36.42
C GLY A 224 37.31 -9.96 -35.39
N GLU A 225 36.24 -10.45 -34.75
CA GLU A 225 36.28 -11.54 -33.76
C GLU A 225 36.26 -12.94 -34.42
N HIS A 226 36.39 -13.00 -35.74
CA HIS A 226 36.48 -14.26 -36.48
C HIS A 226 37.83 -14.97 -36.31
N GLN A 227 37.83 -16.31 -36.36
CA GLN A 227 39.05 -17.13 -36.22
C GLN A 227 39.71 -17.53 -37.56
N CYS A 228 39.46 -16.78 -38.63
CA CYS A 228 39.97 -17.10 -39.97
C CYS A 228 41.49 -16.91 -40.08
N THR A 229 42.14 -17.82 -40.81
CA THR A 229 43.59 -17.82 -41.07
C THR A 229 43.94 -17.12 -42.39
N GLU A 230 45.22 -16.85 -42.63
CA GLU A 230 45.70 -16.20 -43.85
C GLU A 230 45.35 -17.03 -45.10
N GLY A 231 44.57 -16.45 -46.04
CA GLY A 231 44.03 -17.14 -47.22
C GLY A 231 42.59 -17.61 -47.11
N GLN A 232 41.88 -17.25 -46.03
CA GLN A 232 40.46 -17.50 -45.83
C GLN A 232 39.65 -16.20 -45.87
N THR A 233 38.45 -16.26 -46.43
CA THR A 233 37.45 -15.20 -46.36
C THR A 233 36.43 -15.50 -45.27
N CYS A 234 36.11 -14.50 -44.46
CA CYS A 234 35.06 -14.60 -43.45
C CYS A 234 33.67 -14.43 -44.08
N VAL A 235 32.73 -15.31 -43.73
CA VAL A 235 31.31 -15.22 -44.06
C VAL A 235 30.51 -15.21 -42.77
N ASN A 236 29.69 -14.18 -42.58
CA ASN A 236 28.80 -14.09 -41.43
C ASN A 236 27.62 -15.07 -41.58
N ILE A 237 27.32 -15.84 -40.54
CA ILE A 237 26.18 -16.77 -40.49
C ILE A 237 25.42 -16.59 -39.18
N HIS A 238 24.18 -17.07 -39.11
CA HIS A 238 23.39 -16.92 -37.89
C HIS A 238 24.02 -17.61 -36.67
N GLY A 239 24.49 -16.82 -35.71
CA GLY A 239 25.11 -17.19 -34.44
C GLY A 239 26.59 -17.50 -34.51
N ALA A 240 27.26 -17.28 -35.64
CA ALA A 240 28.68 -17.56 -35.80
C ALA A 240 29.27 -16.92 -37.07
N SER A 241 30.59 -17.05 -37.23
CA SER A 241 31.26 -16.84 -38.51
C SER A 241 31.78 -18.14 -39.10
N GLN A 242 31.81 -18.21 -40.44
CA GLN A 242 32.40 -19.31 -41.19
C GLN A 242 33.58 -18.81 -42.04
N CYS A 243 34.71 -19.50 -41.93
CA CYS A 243 35.88 -19.22 -42.76
C CYS A 243 35.87 -20.11 -44.01
N VAL A 244 35.86 -19.50 -45.20
CA VAL A 244 35.89 -20.20 -46.47
C VAL A 244 37.23 -19.96 -47.17
N ASP A 245 37.86 -21.04 -47.65
CA ASP A 245 39.12 -20.94 -48.39
C ASP A 245 38.85 -20.31 -49.77
N THR A 246 39.51 -19.19 -50.09
CA THR A 246 39.42 -18.57 -51.42
C THR A 246 40.16 -19.36 -52.50
N ASN A 247 41.08 -20.23 -52.10
CA ASN A 247 42.02 -20.90 -53.01
C ASN A 247 41.71 -22.37 -53.27
N ARG A 248 40.56 -22.89 -52.82
CA ARG A 248 40.17 -24.28 -53.08
C ARG A 248 38.69 -24.37 -53.37
N CYS A 249 38.38 -24.69 -54.62
CA CYS A 249 37.05 -25.14 -54.99
C CYS A 249 36.63 -26.28 -54.05
N GLN A 250 35.48 -26.11 -53.37
CA GLN A 250 34.91 -27.17 -52.56
C GLN A 250 34.75 -28.42 -53.42
N SER A 251 35.15 -29.57 -52.90
CA SER A 251 34.89 -30.86 -53.56
C SER A 251 33.39 -30.99 -53.80
N PRO A 252 32.92 -31.34 -55.03
CA PRO A 252 33.66 -31.94 -56.14
C PRO A 252 34.15 -30.98 -57.25
N TYR A 253 34.08 -29.67 -57.03
CA TYR A 253 34.49 -28.66 -58.01
C TYR A 253 36.02 -28.55 -58.12
N VAL A 254 36.52 -28.29 -59.32
CA VAL A 254 37.94 -28.17 -59.65
C VAL A 254 38.22 -26.74 -60.16
N GLN A 255 39.33 -26.16 -59.71
CA GLN A 255 39.73 -24.80 -60.07
C GLN A 255 40.26 -24.78 -61.50
N VAL A 256 39.71 -23.89 -62.32
CA VAL A 256 40.11 -23.66 -63.73
C VAL A 256 40.86 -22.34 -63.89
N SER A 257 40.66 -21.39 -62.98
CA SER A 257 41.40 -20.12 -62.91
C SER A 257 41.31 -19.51 -61.49
N ASP A 258 42.00 -18.37 -61.26
CA ASP A 258 42.11 -17.65 -59.96
C ASP A 258 40.79 -17.26 -59.28
N ASN A 259 39.63 -17.55 -59.87
CA ASN A 259 38.32 -17.44 -59.21
C ASN A 259 37.21 -18.26 -59.89
N ARG A 260 37.56 -19.29 -60.68
CA ARG A 260 36.60 -20.07 -61.46
C ARG A 260 36.70 -21.54 -61.10
N CYS A 261 35.69 -22.02 -60.40
CA CYS A 261 35.49 -23.44 -60.09
C CYS A 261 34.50 -24.05 -61.06
N VAL A 262 34.84 -25.17 -61.70
CA VAL A 262 33.89 -25.95 -62.52
C VAL A 262 33.79 -27.36 -61.96
N CYS A 263 32.62 -27.96 -62.08
CA CYS A 263 32.45 -29.38 -61.81
C CYS A 263 32.62 -30.15 -63.12
N PRO A 264 33.74 -30.85 -63.36
CA PRO A 264 33.94 -31.56 -64.62
C PRO A 264 32.98 -32.74 -64.71
N VAL A 265 32.33 -32.92 -65.86
CA VAL A 265 31.45 -34.08 -66.15
C VAL A 265 32.17 -35.44 -66.03
N THR A 266 33.50 -35.43 -65.99
CA THR A 266 34.35 -36.60 -65.79
C THR A 266 34.46 -37.05 -64.33
N LYS A 267 34.02 -36.26 -63.35
CA LYS A 267 34.00 -36.62 -61.93
C LYS A 267 32.64 -37.23 -61.57
N PRO A 268 32.58 -38.48 -61.04
CA PRO A 268 31.31 -39.12 -60.66
C PRO A 268 30.49 -38.29 -59.68
N ALA A 269 31.16 -37.68 -58.69
CA ALA A 269 30.54 -36.80 -57.71
C ALA A 269 29.90 -35.54 -58.31
N CYS A 270 30.30 -35.10 -59.51
CA CYS A 270 29.67 -33.99 -60.24
C CYS A 270 28.44 -34.42 -61.05
N ARG A 271 28.39 -35.69 -61.48
CA ARG A 271 27.29 -36.23 -62.29
C ARG A 271 26.01 -36.39 -61.48
N ASP A 272 26.17 -36.65 -60.19
CA ASP A 272 25.05 -36.93 -59.27
C ASP A 272 24.70 -35.70 -58.41
N LEU A 273 25.28 -34.52 -58.70
CA LEU A 273 24.90 -33.27 -58.02
C LEU A 273 23.47 -32.87 -58.42
N PRO A 274 22.62 -32.50 -57.45
CA PRO A 274 21.31 -31.95 -57.75
C PRO A 274 21.48 -30.61 -58.47
N PHE A 275 21.02 -30.50 -59.71
CA PHE A 275 20.93 -29.25 -60.43
C PHE A 275 19.49 -28.74 -60.39
N SER A 276 19.31 -27.45 -60.12
CA SER A 276 18.03 -26.77 -60.18
C SER A 276 17.91 -26.00 -61.49
N ILE A 277 17.01 -26.45 -62.39
CA ILE A 277 16.63 -25.67 -63.56
C ILE A 277 15.62 -24.62 -63.11
N VAL A 278 16.02 -23.35 -63.08
CA VAL A 278 15.12 -22.23 -62.79
C VAL A 278 14.58 -21.69 -64.11
N GLN A 279 13.36 -22.10 -64.49
CA GLN A 279 12.62 -21.46 -65.58
C GLN A 279 11.92 -20.22 -65.02
N ARG A 280 12.44 -19.03 -65.34
CA ARG A 280 11.95 -17.77 -64.75
C ARG A 280 10.57 -17.32 -65.24
N TYR A 281 10.03 -17.95 -66.28
CA TYR A 281 8.70 -17.63 -66.83
C TYR A 281 8.00 -18.91 -67.31
N MET A 282 7.19 -19.52 -66.44
CA MET A 282 6.23 -20.56 -66.81
C MET A 282 4.85 -20.10 -66.33
N SER A 283 3.95 -19.80 -67.28
CA SER A 283 2.55 -19.49 -66.98
C SER A 283 1.69 -20.69 -67.39
N ILE A 284 1.00 -21.29 -66.43
CA ILE A 284 -0.01 -22.32 -66.67
C ILE A 284 -1.36 -21.70 -66.31
N THR A 285 -2.20 -21.44 -67.31
CA THR A 285 -3.52 -20.85 -67.09
C THR A 285 -4.57 -21.95 -67.20
N SER A 286 -5.27 -22.22 -66.10
CA SER A 286 -6.46 -23.09 -66.06
C SER A 286 -7.67 -22.21 -65.77
N GLU A 287 -8.76 -22.38 -66.51
CA GLU A 287 -10.02 -21.64 -66.28
C GLU A 287 -10.84 -22.19 -65.10
N ARG A 288 -10.26 -23.06 -64.26
CA ARG A 288 -10.90 -23.63 -63.06
C ARG A 288 -10.03 -23.44 -61.82
N SER A 289 -10.66 -23.04 -60.71
CA SER A 289 -10.00 -22.84 -59.41
C SER A 289 -9.62 -24.17 -58.76
N VAL A 290 -8.39 -24.26 -58.26
CA VAL A 290 -7.89 -25.43 -57.50
C VAL A 290 -7.51 -24.95 -56.09
N PRO A 291 -7.95 -25.62 -55.00
CA PRO A 291 -7.61 -25.23 -53.62
C PRO A 291 -6.10 -25.31 -53.31
N SER A 292 -5.62 -24.49 -52.37
CA SER A 292 -4.21 -24.22 -52.08
C SER A 292 -3.37 -25.39 -51.55
N ASP A 293 -4.00 -26.48 -51.14
CA ASP A 293 -3.34 -27.46 -50.29
C ASP A 293 -2.82 -28.69 -51.07
N ILE A 294 -3.02 -28.74 -52.40
CA ILE A 294 -2.72 -29.94 -53.18
C ILE A 294 -2.15 -29.60 -54.58
N PHE A 295 -1.02 -28.88 -54.60
CA PHE A 295 -0.16 -28.81 -55.78
C PHE A 295 1.19 -29.46 -55.49
N GLN A 296 1.43 -30.63 -56.11
CA GLN A 296 2.74 -31.25 -56.11
C GLN A 296 3.22 -31.39 -57.56
N ILE A 297 4.28 -30.66 -57.90
CA ILE A 297 4.97 -30.77 -59.19
C ILE A 297 6.22 -31.59 -58.97
N GLN A 298 6.29 -32.75 -59.61
CA GLN A 298 7.49 -33.57 -59.63
C GLN A 298 8.08 -33.54 -61.04
N ALA A 299 9.31 -33.04 -61.14
CA ALA A 299 10.08 -33.03 -62.38
C ALA A 299 11.09 -34.18 -62.34
N THR A 300 11.10 -35.01 -63.37
CA THR A 300 12.12 -36.05 -63.55
C THR A 300 12.83 -35.84 -64.88
N SER A 301 14.16 -35.80 -64.81
CA SER A 301 15.04 -35.80 -65.98
C SER A 301 15.76 -37.15 -66.01
N VAL A 302 15.84 -37.76 -67.19
CA VAL A 302 16.45 -39.09 -67.35
C VAL A 302 17.94 -38.98 -67.71
N TYR A 303 18.37 -37.90 -68.38
CA TYR A 303 19.78 -37.55 -68.67
C TYR A 303 19.89 -36.17 -69.38
N PRO A 304 21.09 -35.56 -69.46
CA PRO A 304 21.31 -34.29 -70.18
C PRO A 304 20.91 -34.40 -71.66
N GLY A 305 20.03 -33.51 -72.13
CA GLY A 305 19.48 -33.53 -73.49
C GLY A 305 18.19 -34.34 -73.68
N ALA A 306 17.67 -34.98 -72.62
CA ALA A 306 16.35 -35.61 -72.65
C ALA A 306 15.21 -34.58 -72.54
N TYR A 307 14.01 -35.00 -72.96
CA TYR A 307 12.77 -34.25 -72.72
C TYR A 307 12.42 -34.25 -71.22
N ASN A 308 11.97 -33.10 -70.71
CA ASN A 308 11.46 -33.03 -69.35
C ASN A 308 10.00 -33.49 -69.35
N THR A 309 9.64 -34.36 -68.40
CA THR A 309 8.25 -34.80 -68.18
C THR A 309 7.78 -34.27 -66.83
N PHE A 310 6.79 -33.39 -66.85
CA PHE A 310 6.13 -32.91 -65.64
C PHE A 310 4.88 -33.76 -65.41
N ARG A 311 4.77 -34.37 -64.21
CA ARG A 311 3.54 -35.03 -63.80
C ARG A 311 2.76 -34.12 -62.88
N ILE A 312 1.51 -33.85 -63.25
CA ILE A 312 0.58 -33.05 -62.44
C ILE A 312 -0.57 -33.99 -62.05
N ARG A 313 -0.81 -34.11 -60.74
CA ARG A 313 -1.96 -34.85 -60.20
C ARG A 313 -2.98 -33.86 -59.66
N SER A 314 -4.23 -33.99 -60.11
CA SER A 314 -5.37 -33.25 -59.55
C SER A 314 -6.07 -34.14 -58.51
N GLY A 315 -6.38 -33.59 -57.35
CA GLY A 315 -6.77 -34.35 -56.15
C GLY A 315 -8.05 -35.18 -56.23
N ASP A 316 -8.94 -34.98 -57.21
CA ASP A 316 -10.27 -35.62 -57.21
C ASP A 316 -10.70 -36.28 -58.54
N HIS A 317 -9.85 -36.31 -59.56
CA HIS A 317 -10.11 -37.07 -60.79
C HIS A 317 -8.82 -37.69 -61.30
N ASP A 318 -8.85 -39.01 -61.58
CA ASP A 318 -7.76 -39.81 -62.17
C ASP A 318 -7.40 -39.35 -63.61
N GLY A 319 -6.87 -38.14 -63.72
CA GLY A 319 -6.35 -37.56 -64.95
C GLY A 319 -4.88 -37.22 -64.77
N ASP A 320 -3.99 -38.04 -65.32
CA ASP A 320 -2.57 -37.70 -65.43
C ASP A 320 -2.35 -36.81 -66.66
N PHE A 321 -1.80 -35.61 -66.45
CA PHE A 321 -1.36 -34.73 -67.53
C PHE A 321 0.17 -34.79 -67.66
N TYR A 322 0.65 -34.90 -68.90
CA TYR A 322 2.08 -34.96 -69.21
C TYR A 322 2.45 -33.81 -70.13
N ILE A 323 3.39 -32.97 -69.68
CA ILE A 323 4.01 -31.95 -70.53
C ILE A 323 5.38 -32.45 -70.95
N ARG A 324 5.61 -32.58 -72.27
CA ARG A 324 6.92 -32.86 -72.85
C ARG A 324 7.53 -31.56 -73.37
N VAL A 325 8.67 -31.17 -72.82
CA VAL A 325 9.44 -30.03 -73.30
C VAL A 325 10.76 -30.54 -73.89
N SER A 326 10.95 -30.36 -75.20
CA SER A 326 12.25 -30.58 -75.86
C SER A 326 13.07 -29.31 -75.76
N THR A 327 14.24 -29.37 -75.12
CA THR A 327 15.23 -28.31 -75.22
C THR A 327 16.02 -28.52 -76.52
N ALA A 328 15.78 -27.68 -77.53
CA ALA A 328 16.74 -27.56 -78.62
C ALA A 328 17.95 -26.81 -78.08
N ILE A 329 19.11 -27.46 -78.03
CA ILE A 329 20.37 -26.78 -77.75
C ILE A 329 20.64 -25.89 -78.97
N VAL A 330 20.54 -24.57 -78.78
CA VAL A 330 21.06 -23.57 -79.71
C VAL A 330 22.42 -23.12 -79.20
#